data_AF-A0A955EHI3-F1
#
_entry.id   AF-A0A955EHI3-F1
#
_cell.length_a   1.000
_cell.length_b   1.000
_cell.length_c   1.000
_cell.angle_alpha   90.00
_cell.angle_beta   90.00
_cell.angle_gamma   90.00
#
_symmetry.space_group_name_H-M   'P 1'
#
loop_
_entity.id
_entity.type
_entity.pdbx_description
1 polymer ?
#
loop_
_entity_poly.entity_id
_entity_poly.type
_entity_poly.pdbx_seq_one_letter_code
_entity_poly.pdbx_strand_id
1 'polypeptide(L)'
;QHSQVQLYREGPNDKVFCFLEVEDFGASDVSIPTGLGVEPLAYLEGASFARLLNAEKRATEFAFVESQRPSLTIRFPQVDAAHIGQFIALWEITTAYVGLMLDIDAYDQPAVETGKVATFGLMGRAGYEEWKQKVDAALRD
;
A
#
# COMPACT_ATOMS: atom_id res chain seq x y z
N GLN A 1 -3.81 2.91 12.26
CA GLN A 1 -4.58 1.98 13.12
C GLN A 1 -6.03 2.43 13.35
N HIS A 2 -6.29 3.73 13.59
CA HIS A 2 -7.62 4.27 13.92
C HIS A 2 -8.60 4.47 12.76
N SER A 3 -8.58 3.58 11.76
CA SER A 3 -9.55 3.61 10.66
C SER A 3 -9.85 2.20 10.19
N GLN A 4 -8.84 1.51 9.67
CA GLN A 4 -9.05 0.24 8.98
C GLN A 4 -8.81 -1.00 9.85
N VAL A 5 -8.13 -0.89 11.00
CA VAL A 5 -7.73 -2.06 11.79
C VAL A 5 -8.94 -2.85 12.28
N GLN A 6 -10.06 -2.20 12.60
CA GLN A 6 -11.30 -2.89 12.93
C GLN A 6 -11.75 -3.82 11.79
N LEU A 7 -11.84 -3.29 10.57
CA LEU A 7 -12.19 -4.06 9.37
C LEU A 7 -11.17 -5.17 9.11
N TYR A 8 -9.88 -4.88 9.28
CA TYR A 8 -8.82 -5.83 8.98
C TYR A 8 -8.79 -7.02 9.95
N ARG A 9 -9.16 -6.79 11.21
CA ARG A 9 -9.16 -7.83 12.24
C ARG A 9 -10.47 -8.61 12.34
N GLU A 10 -11.60 -7.97 12.13
CA GLU A 10 -12.93 -8.56 12.37
C GLU A 10 -13.80 -8.67 11.12
N GLY A 11 -13.38 -8.09 10.00
CA GLY A 11 -14.05 -8.24 8.71
C GLY A 11 -13.72 -9.55 7.99
N PRO A 12 -14.14 -9.69 6.72
CA PRO A 12 -13.85 -10.84 5.89
C PRO A 12 -12.36 -11.20 5.85
N ASN A 13 -12.03 -12.50 5.85
CA ASN A 13 -10.65 -12.99 5.77
C ASN A 13 -10.23 -13.22 4.32
N ASP A 14 -10.11 -12.10 3.60
CA ASP A 14 -9.84 -12.03 2.16
C ASP A 14 -8.67 -11.08 1.84
N LYS A 15 -7.79 -10.82 2.83
CA LYS A 15 -6.68 -9.88 2.73
C LYS A 15 -5.37 -10.52 3.19
N VAL A 16 -4.30 -10.23 2.47
CA VAL A 16 -2.91 -10.48 2.90
C VAL A 16 -2.26 -9.13 3.15
N PHE A 17 -1.58 -8.98 4.29
CA PHE A 17 -1.00 -7.70 4.69
C PHE A 17 0.52 -7.71 4.56
N CYS A 18 1.06 -6.76 3.80
CA CYS A 18 2.51 -6.48 3.75
C CYS A 18 2.79 -5.20 4.53
N PHE A 19 3.52 -5.31 5.64
CA PHE A 19 4.04 -4.14 6.35
C PHE A 19 5.40 -3.73 5.78
N LEU A 20 5.66 -2.43 5.76
CA LEU A 20 6.98 -1.86 5.49
C LEU A 20 7.49 -1.27 6.80
N GLU A 21 8.67 -1.71 7.23
CA GLU A 21 9.31 -1.28 8.48
C GLU A 21 10.64 -0.60 8.16
N VAL A 22 10.93 0.52 8.82
CA VAL A 22 12.20 1.23 8.72
C VAL A 22 12.90 1.15 10.07
N GLU A 23 14.17 0.73 10.07
CA GLU A 23 14.95 0.55 11.30
C GLU A 23 15.59 1.86 11.76
N ASP A 24 16.24 2.58 10.85
CA ASP A 24 16.89 3.87 11.11
C ASP A 24 16.22 5.02 10.36
N PHE A 25 15.76 6.02 11.12
CA PHE A 25 15.15 7.25 10.63
C PHE A 25 16.16 8.42 10.55
N GLY A 26 17.42 8.18 10.92
CA GLY A 26 18.50 9.16 10.88
C GLY A 26 18.17 10.45 11.62
N ALA A 27 18.54 11.58 11.04
CA ALA A 27 18.31 12.91 11.62
C ALA A 27 16.83 13.32 11.73
N SER A 28 15.90 12.54 11.15
CA SER A 28 14.46 12.80 11.26
C SER A 28 13.82 12.13 12.47
N ASP A 29 14.54 11.27 13.20
CA ASP A 29 14.03 10.72 14.46
C ASP A 29 14.02 11.78 15.56
N VAL A 30 12.93 11.81 16.34
CA VAL A 30 12.69 12.81 17.37
C VAL A 30 12.48 12.09 18.69
N SER A 31 13.11 12.60 19.75
CA SER A 31 12.88 12.11 21.10
C SER A 31 11.61 12.69 21.71
N ILE A 32 10.86 11.86 22.41
CA ILE A 32 9.73 12.28 23.23
C ILE A 32 10.30 13.02 24.46
N PRO A 33 9.88 14.28 24.72
CA PRO A 33 10.40 15.06 25.83
C PRO A 33 10.21 14.38 27.19
N THR A 34 11.13 14.61 28.11
CA THR A 34 11.02 14.22 29.51
C THR A 34 10.37 15.31 30.34
N GLY A 35 9.78 14.95 31.48
CA GLY A 35 9.19 15.91 32.41
C GLY A 35 7.86 16.49 31.92
N LEU A 36 7.06 15.68 31.21
CA LEU A 36 5.72 16.06 30.78
C LEU A 36 4.78 16.23 31.98
N GLY A 37 5.09 15.60 33.12
CA GLY A 37 4.30 15.69 34.34
C GLY A 37 2.95 14.97 34.25
N VAL A 38 2.79 14.08 33.27
CA VAL A 38 1.58 13.29 33.04
C VAL A 38 1.92 11.82 33.27
N GLU A 39 1.59 11.30 34.45
CA GLU A 39 2.02 9.97 34.88
C GLU A 39 1.67 8.83 33.89
N PRO A 40 0.48 8.80 33.27
CA PRO A 40 0.18 7.78 32.25
C PRO A 40 1.11 7.79 31.03
N LEU A 41 1.85 8.88 30.78
CA LEU A 41 2.78 9.02 29.66
C LEU A 41 4.24 8.83 30.07
N ALA A 42 4.54 8.62 31.35
CA ALA A 42 5.91 8.52 31.86
C ALA A 42 6.74 7.44 31.15
N TYR A 43 6.11 6.34 30.70
CA TYR A 43 6.79 5.25 29.99
C TYR A 43 7.26 5.62 28.57
N LEU A 44 6.75 6.72 28.00
CA LEU A 44 7.15 7.23 26.69
C LEU A 44 8.31 8.24 26.79
N GLU A 45 8.48 8.88 27.94
CA GLU A 45 9.47 9.93 28.11
C GLU A 45 10.90 9.44 27.81
N GLY A 46 11.63 10.19 26.99
CA GLY A 46 13.00 9.85 26.58
C GLY A 46 13.10 8.73 25.53
N ALA A 47 11.99 8.08 25.14
CA ALA A 47 11.99 7.20 23.98
C ALA A 47 11.96 8.02 22.68
N SER A 48 12.49 7.45 21.59
CA SER A 48 12.32 8.00 20.24
C SER A 48 10.92 7.72 19.68
N PHE A 49 10.41 8.60 18.82
CA PHE A 49 9.21 8.32 18.03
C PHE A 49 9.39 7.12 17.09
N ALA A 50 10.59 6.88 16.53
CA ALA A 50 10.86 5.68 15.76
C ALA A 50 10.60 4.39 16.56
N ARG A 51 11.10 4.33 17.79
CA ARG A 51 10.82 3.21 18.73
C ARG A 51 9.32 3.04 18.99
N LEU A 52 8.59 4.12 19.23
CA LEU A 52 7.14 4.06 19.46
C LEU A 52 6.42 3.51 18.21
N LEU A 53 6.72 4.06 17.04
CA LEU A 53 6.14 3.63 15.75
C LEU A 53 6.41 2.14 15.47
N ASN A 54 7.65 1.68 15.66
CA ASN A 54 8.01 0.29 15.44
C ASN A 54 7.37 -0.65 16.50
N ALA A 55 7.18 -0.18 17.74
CA ALA A 55 6.43 -0.90 18.76
C ALA A 55 4.95 -1.04 18.39
N GLU A 56 4.32 0.04 17.93
CA GLU A 56 2.93 0.04 17.45
C GLU A 56 2.71 -0.90 16.26
N LYS A 57 3.63 -0.88 15.29
CA LYS A 57 3.61 -1.80 14.15
C LYS A 57 3.72 -3.25 14.62
N ARG A 58 4.67 -3.56 15.51
CA ARG A 58 4.85 -4.93 16.03
C ARG A 58 3.65 -5.40 16.85
N ALA A 59 3.03 -4.52 17.63
CA ALA A 59 1.79 -4.81 18.33
C ALA A 59 0.63 -5.09 17.35
N THR A 60 0.59 -4.39 16.21
CA THR A 60 -0.41 -4.62 15.16
C THR A 60 -0.21 -5.96 14.47
N GLU A 61 1.03 -6.34 14.15
CA GLU A 61 1.35 -7.67 13.63
C GLU A 61 0.90 -8.77 14.58
N PHE A 62 1.19 -8.62 15.87
CA PHE A 62 0.73 -9.57 16.89
C PHE A 62 -0.81 -9.65 16.89
N ALA A 63 -1.51 -8.51 16.86
CA ALA A 63 -2.96 -8.48 16.80
C ALA A 63 -3.53 -9.15 15.53
N PHE A 64 -2.78 -9.14 14.42
CA PHE A 64 -3.12 -9.85 13.19
C PHE A 64 -2.90 -11.36 13.30
N VAL A 65 -1.81 -11.80 13.95
CA VAL A 65 -1.58 -13.21 14.27
C VAL A 65 -2.72 -13.77 15.13
N GLU A 66 -3.10 -13.06 16.19
CA GLU A 66 -4.23 -13.44 17.05
C GLU A 66 -5.55 -13.54 16.28
N SER A 67 -5.73 -12.68 15.27
CA SER A 67 -6.90 -12.68 14.39
C SER A 67 -6.76 -13.60 13.17
N GLN A 68 -5.72 -14.45 13.12
CA GLN A 68 -5.39 -15.35 12.01
C GLN A 68 -5.35 -14.65 10.63
N ARG A 69 -4.77 -13.45 10.60
CA ARG A 69 -4.62 -12.63 9.39
C ARG A 69 -3.22 -12.85 8.80
N PRO A 70 -3.11 -13.37 7.55
CA PRO A 70 -1.81 -13.60 6.94
C PRO A 70 -1.10 -12.27 6.72
N SER A 71 0.13 -12.16 7.22
CA SER A 71 0.94 -10.96 7.06
C SER A 71 2.43 -11.27 6.91
N LEU A 72 3.14 -10.34 6.28
CA LEU A 72 4.60 -10.35 6.13
C LEU A 72 5.14 -8.93 6.33
N THR A 73 6.45 -8.84 6.56
CA THR A 73 7.15 -7.56 6.71
C THR A 73 8.37 -7.50 5.81
N ILE A 74 8.48 -6.40 5.07
CA ILE A 74 9.71 -5.98 4.39
C ILE A 74 10.39 -4.93 5.28
N ARG A 75 11.62 -5.22 5.70
CA ARG A 75 12.42 -4.35 6.57
C ARG A 75 13.44 -3.58 5.76
N PHE A 76 13.52 -2.28 6.00
CA PHE A 76 14.48 -1.36 5.44
C PHE A 76 15.45 -0.94 6.54
N PRO A 77 16.77 -1.13 6.36
CA PRO A 77 17.76 -0.57 7.27
C PRO A 77 17.59 0.96 7.42
N GLN A 78 17.39 1.65 6.29
CA GLN A 78 17.12 3.07 6.22
C GLN A 78 16.42 3.40 4.90
N VAL A 79 15.87 4.62 4.77
CA VAL A 79 15.28 5.10 3.51
C VAL A 79 16.32 5.88 2.72
N ASP A 80 16.91 5.23 1.72
CA ASP A 80 17.83 5.83 0.77
C ASP A 80 17.63 5.29 -0.66
N ALA A 81 18.34 5.86 -1.63
CA ALA A 81 18.23 5.45 -3.03
C ALA A 81 18.58 3.98 -3.27
N ALA A 82 19.53 3.42 -2.50
CA ALA A 82 19.97 2.05 -2.68
C ALA A 82 18.90 1.04 -2.24
N HIS A 83 18.31 1.25 -1.05
CA HIS A 83 17.27 0.36 -0.51
C HIS A 83 15.93 0.54 -1.23
N ILE A 84 15.59 1.76 -1.68
CA ILE A 84 14.43 1.98 -2.53
C ILE A 84 14.61 1.29 -3.88
N GLY A 85 15.80 1.35 -4.49
CA GLY A 85 16.09 0.61 -5.72
C GLY A 85 15.92 -0.90 -5.56
N GLN A 86 16.39 -1.47 -4.44
CA GLN A 86 16.18 -2.89 -4.12
C GLN A 86 14.69 -3.24 -4.00
N PHE A 87 13.89 -2.40 -3.33
CA PHE A 87 12.46 -2.61 -3.17
C PHE A 87 11.70 -2.57 -4.51
N ILE A 88 12.03 -1.61 -5.38
CA ILE A 88 11.43 -1.52 -6.72
C ILE A 88 11.76 -2.79 -7.51
N ALA A 89 13.04 -3.17 -7.58
CA ALA A 89 13.47 -4.36 -8.30
C ALA A 89 12.81 -5.64 -7.76
N LEU A 90 12.70 -5.77 -6.44
CA LEU A 90 12.00 -6.89 -5.81
C LEU A 90 10.56 -7.02 -6.32
N TRP A 91 9.81 -5.92 -6.37
CA TRP A 91 8.41 -5.94 -6.79
C TRP A 91 8.23 -6.08 -8.30
N GLU A 92 9.11 -5.50 -9.12
CA GLU A 92 9.12 -5.74 -10.57
C GLU A 92 9.31 -7.23 -10.88
N ILE A 93 10.31 -7.85 -10.24
CA ILE A 93 10.60 -9.28 -10.39
C ILE A 93 9.45 -10.14 -9.83
N THR A 94 8.94 -9.80 -8.65
CA THR A 94 7.81 -10.52 -8.03
C THR A 94 6.58 -10.47 -8.94
N THR A 95 6.27 -9.31 -9.52
CA THR A 95 5.14 -9.14 -10.44
C THR A 95 5.28 -10.04 -11.67
N ALA A 96 6.47 -10.08 -12.27
CA ALA A 96 6.76 -10.97 -13.40
C ALA A 96 6.55 -12.45 -13.05
N TYR A 97 7.06 -12.91 -11.91
CA TYR A 97 6.86 -14.29 -11.45
C TYR A 97 5.39 -14.59 -11.14
N VAL A 98 4.68 -13.67 -10.49
CA VAL A 98 3.25 -13.85 -10.21
C VAL A 98 2.44 -13.96 -11.51
N GLY A 99 2.75 -13.17 -12.53
CA GLY A 99 2.12 -13.30 -13.84
C GLY A 99 2.29 -14.70 -14.44
N LEU A 100 3.52 -15.23 -14.40
CA LEU A 100 3.80 -16.61 -14.82
C LEU A 100 3.04 -17.65 -13.99
N MET A 101 2.98 -17.47 -12.66
CA MET A 101 2.28 -18.39 -11.75
C MET A 101 0.75 -18.37 -11.95
N LEU A 102 0.20 -17.24 -12.38
CA LEU A 102 -1.22 -17.06 -12.65
C LEU A 102 -1.61 -17.36 -14.11
N ASP A 103 -0.65 -17.74 -14.96
CA ASP A 103 -0.85 -17.99 -16.40
C ASP A 103 -1.43 -16.76 -17.14
N ILE A 104 -0.87 -15.58 -16.87
CA ILE A 104 -1.24 -14.30 -17.51
C ILE A 104 0.00 -13.57 -18.06
N ASP A 105 -0.22 -12.67 -19.02
CA ASP A 105 0.82 -11.72 -19.44
C ASP A 105 0.94 -10.58 -18.40
N ALA A 106 2.11 -10.47 -17.78
CA ALA A 106 2.39 -9.42 -16.80
C ALA A 106 2.76 -8.07 -17.45
N TYR A 107 2.90 -8.03 -18.77
CA TYR A 107 3.49 -6.92 -19.52
C TYR A 107 2.53 -6.24 -20.48
N ASP A 108 1.25 -6.66 -20.51
CA ASP A 108 0.22 -6.03 -21.32
C ASP A 108 -0.89 -5.37 -20.46
N GLN A 109 -1.72 -4.56 -21.11
CA GLN A 109 -2.88 -3.92 -20.47
C GLN A 109 -4.04 -3.66 -21.45
N PRO A 110 -4.48 -4.63 -22.27
CA PRO A 110 -5.39 -4.39 -23.39
C PRO A 110 -6.72 -3.74 -23.00
N ALA A 111 -7.24 -4.03 -21.80
CA ALA A 111 -8.51 -3.52 -21.32
C ALA A 111 -8.56 -1.97 -21.19
N VAL A 112 -7.42 -1.29 -21.08
CA VAL A 112 -7.38 0.18 -20.94
C VAL A 112 -7.75 0.90 -22.23
N GLU A 113 -7.61 0.24 -23.38
CA GLU A 113 -7.84 0.86 -24.68
C GLU A 113 -9.30 1.21 -24.90
N THR A 114 -10.23 0.38 -24.40
CA THR A 114 -11.68 0.64 -24.51
C THR A 114 -12.06 2.00 -23.92
N GLY A 115 -11.52 2.35 -22.75
CA GLY A 115 -11.75 3.65 -22.13
C GLY A 115 -11.22 4.79 -23.00
N LYS A 116 -9.99 4.65 -23.53
CA LYS A 116 -9.35 5.68 -24.37
C LYS A 116 -10.15 5.95 -25.65
N VAL A 117 -10.53 4.90 -26.38
CA VAL A 117 -11.25 5.05 -27.65
C VAL A 117 -12.67 5.55 -27.46
N ALA A 118 -13.35 5.17 -26.37
CA ALA A 118 -14.63 5.74 -25.98
C ALA A 118 -14.50 7.25 -25.67
N THR A 119 -13.49 7.65 -24.89
CA THR A 119 -13.21 9.06 -24.63
C THR A 119 -12.90 9.83 -25.91
N PHE A 120 -12.12 9.27 -26.84
CA PHE A 120 -11.86 9.91 -28.14
C PHE A 120 -13.14 10.16 -28.94
N GLY A 121 -14.05 9.17 -28.98
CA GLY A 121 -15.34 9.32 -29.64
C GLY A 121 -16.21 10.41 -28.99
N LEU A 122 -16.35 10.38 -27.66
CA LEU A 122 -17.12 11.38 -26.90
C LEU A 122 -16.58 12.80 -27.07
N MET A 123 -15.25 12.95 -27.13
CA MET A 123 -14.59 14.24 -27.36
C MET A 123 -14.57 14.67 -28.84
N GLY A 124 -15.19 13.90 -29.74
CA GLY A 124 -15.33 14.26 -31.15
C GLY A 124 -14.05 14.12 -31.98
N ARG A 125 -13.13 13.24 -31.59
CA ARG A 125 -11.93 12.97 -32.38
C ARG A 125 -12.31 12.26 -33.69
N ALA A 126 -11.89 12.84 -34.81
CA ALA A 126 -12.13 12.27 -36.14
C ALA A 126 -11.68 10.79 -36.23
N GLY A 127 -12.54 9.92 -36.74
CA GLY A 127 -12.29 8.48 -36.90
C GLY A 127 -12.73 7.61 -35.71
N TYR A 128 -13.32 8.21 -34.67
CA TYR A 128 -13.84 7.51 -33.49
C TYR A 128 -15.37 7.71 -33.29
N GLU A 129 -16.08 8.15 -34.32
CA GLU A 129 -17.51 8.46 -34.26
C GLU A 129 -18.36 7.23 -33.88
N GLU A 130 -17.96 6.05 -34.34
CA GLU A 130 -18.61 4.78 -33.98
C GLU A 130 -18.55 4.52 -32.47
N TRP A 131 -17.44 4.88 -31.81
CA TRP A 131 -17.30 4.73 -30.36
C TRP A 131 -18.23 5.65 -29.60
N LYS A 132 -18.43 6.88 -30.07
CA LYS A 132 -19.43 7.79 -29.52
C LYS A 132 -20.82 7.16 -29.57
N GLN A 133 -21.22 6.66 -30.73
CA GLN A 133 -22.53 6.01 -30.92
C GLN A 133 -22.71 4.80 -30.01
N LYS A 134 -21.66 3.98 -29.83
CA LYS A 134 -21.70 2.84 -28.90
C LYS A 134 -21.93 3.28 -27.46
N VAL A 135 -21.28 4.36 -27.02
CA VAL A 135 -21.47 4.90 -25.67
C VAL A 135 -22.89 5.45 -25.50
N ASP A 136 -23.33 6.35 -26.39
CA ASP A 136 -24.66 6.99 -26.33
C ASP A 136 -25.79 5.95 -26.40
N ALA A 137 -25.58 4.81 -27.07
CA ALA A 137 -26.54 3.72 -27.12
C ALA A 137 -26.56 2.87 -25.85
N ALA A 138 -25.40 2.64 -25.21
CA ALA A 138 -25.27 1.78 -24.03
C ALA A 138 -25.62 2.53 -22.73
N LEU A 139 -25.29 3.81 -22.66
CA LEU A 139 -25.53 4.67 -21.52
C LEU A 139 -26.58 5.69 -21.92
N ARG A 140 -27.76 5.64 -21.28
CA ARG A 140 -28.75 6.70 -21.43
C ARG A 140 -28.25 7.94 -20.71
N ASP A 141 -28.41 9.10 -21.34
CA ASP A 141 -28.31 10.40 -20.67
C ASP A 141 -29.27 10.50 -19.47
#